data_AF-A0A2W7AL35-F1
#
_entry.id   AF-A0A2W7AL35-F1
#
_cell.length_a   1.000
_cell.length_b   1.000
_cell.length_c   1.000
_cell.angle_alpha   90.00
_cell.angle_beta   90.00
_cell.angle_gamma   90.00
#
_symmetry.space_group_name_H-M   'P 1'
#
loop_
_entity.id
_entity.type
_entity.pdbx_description
1 polymer ?
#
loop_
_entity_poly.entity_id
_entity_poly.type
_entity_poly.pdbx_seq_one_letter_code
_entity_poly.pdbx_strand_id
1 'polypeptide(L)' 'MNEDELSQRLNLEMETMSVNKLTEIGNLAVSMGLIAGHGFHGGKYEILRKGEIILLQVNEAETYLEQLIKTVTD' A
#
# COMPACT_ATOMS: atom_id res chain seq x y z
N MET A 1 -10.92 22.88 -22.23
CA MET A 1 -10.33 21.81 -21.43
C MET A 1 -9.25 21.19 -22.29
N ASN A 2 -7.98 21.33 -21.89
CA ASN A 2 -6.84 20.85 -22.68
C ASN A 2 -6.54 19.39 -22.33
N GLU A 3 -5.99 18.61 -23.26
CA GLU A 3 -5.62 17.21 -23.02
C GLU A 3 -4.65 17.05 -21.84
N ASP A 4 -3.71 17.99 -21.66
CA ASP A 4 -2.77 17.98 -20.54
C ASP A 4 -3.44 18.09 -19.16
N GLU A 5 -4.51 18.90 -19.07
CA GLU A 5 -5.28 19.09 -17.83
C GLU A 5 -6.11 17.84 -17.49
N LEU A 6 -6.59 17.13 -18.52
CA LEU A 6 -7.29 15.86 -18.38
C LEU A 6 -6.34 14.73 -17.95
N SER A 7 -5.15 14.64 -18.56
CA SER A 7 -4.13 13.65 -18.17
C SER A 7 -3.61 13.88 -16.76
N GLN A 8 -3.41 15.12 -16.34
CA GLN A 8 -3.00 15.43 -14.96
C GLN A 8 -4.06 15.02 -13.94
N ARG A 9 -5.34 15.27 -14.22
CA ARG A 9 -6.44 14.83 -13.36
C ARG A 9 -6.55 13.31 -13.25
N LEU A 10 -6.45 12.61 -14.39
CA LEU A 10 -6.44 11.14 -14.43
C LEU A 10 -5.29 10.56 -13.60
N ASN A 11 -4.09 11.14 -13.72
CA ASN A 11 -2.93 10.71 -12.92
C ASN A 11 -3.16 10.93 -11.43
N LEU A 12 -3.68 12.09 -11.04
CA LEU A 12 -3.97 12.39 -9.63
C LEU A 12 -5.04 11.44 -9.04
N GLU A 13 -6.07 11.13 -9.82
CA GLU A 13 -7.10 10.15 -9.43
C GLU A 13 -6.50 8.74 -9.27
N MET A 14 -5.65 8.31 -10.19
CA MET A 14 -4.96 7.01 -10.09
C MET A 14 -4.02 6.93 -8.88
N GLU A 15 -3.25 7.99 -8.60
CA GLU A 15 -2.40 8.06 -7.41
C GLU A 15 -3.24 7.98 -6.12
N THR A 16 -4.36 8.69 -6.08
CA THR A 16 -5.29 8.66 -4.92
C THR A 16 -5.90 7.27 -4.74
N MET A 17 -6.30 6.60 -5.82
CA MET A 17 -6.82 5.24 -5.78
C MET A 17 -5.78 4.22 -5.31
N SER A 18 -4.53 4.33 -5.74
CA SER A 18 -3.44 3.45 -5.32
C SER A 18 -3.15 3.59 -3.81
N VAL A 19 -3.13 4.83 -3.29
CA VAL A 19 -2.95 5.07 -1.84
C VAL A 19 -4.12 4.51 -1.02
N ASN A 20 -5.35 4.65 -1.51
CA ASN A 20 -6.53 4.06 -0.86
C ASN A 20 -6.43 2.53 -0.83
N LYS A 21 -6.08 1.90 -1.96
CA LYS A 21 -5.91 0.44 -2.05
C LYS A 21 -4.83 -0.07 -1.09
N LEU A 22 -3.67 0.58 -1.05
CA LEU A 22 -2.57 0.16 -0.17
C LEU A 22 -2.96 0.26 1.32
N THR A 23 -3.68 1.34 1.68
CA THR A 23 -4.20 1.52 3.04
C THR A 23 -5.21 0.42 3.41
N GLU A 24 -6.12 0.08 2.51
CA GLU A 24 -7.13 -0.98 2.71
C GLU A 24 -6.48 -2.35 2.91
N ILE A 25 -5.52 -2.72 2.05
CA ILE A 25 -4.82 -4.00 2.14
C ILE A 25 -3.94 -4.05 3.41
N GLY A 26 -3.29 -2.95 3.77
CA GLY A 26 -2.55 -2.84 5.02
C GLY A 26 -3.46 -3.06 6.24
N ASN A 27 -4.65 -2.45 6.26
CA ASN A 27 -5.62 -2.63 7.33
C ASN A 27 -6.14 -4.07 7.40
N LEU A 28 -6.34 -4.72 6.25
CA LEU A 28 -6.69 -6.14 6.20
C LEU A 28 -5.57 -7.02 6.77
N ALA A 29 -4.31 -6.76 6.41
CA ALA A 29 -3.18 -7.52 6.95
C ALA A 29 -3.04 -7.36 8.49
N VAL A 30 -3.34 -6.17 9.03
CA VAL A 30 -3.41 -5.94 10.49
C VAL A 30 -4.55 -6.71 11.12
N SER A 31 -5.76 -6.66 10.54
CA SER A 31 -6.94 -7.33 11.11
C SER A 31 -6.80 -8.87 11.09
N MET A 32 -6.05 -9.41 10.14
CA MET A 32 -5.67 -10.82 10.06
C MET A 32 -4.50 -11.20 11.00
N GLY A 33 -3.88 -10.24 11.69
CA GLY A 33 -2.73 -10.46 12.57
C GLY A 33 -1.44 -10.83 11.84
N LEU A 34 -1.35 -10.57 10.53
CA LEU A 34 -0.18 -10.89 9.69
C LEU A 34 0.96 -9.89 9.88
N ILE A 35 0.60 -8.65 10.21
CA ILE A 35 1.50 -7.54 10.56
C ILE A 35 0.96 -6.80 11.79
N ALA A 36 1.84 -6.12 12.52
CA ALA A 36 1.48 -5.33 13.70
C ALA A 36 1.00 -3.91 13.36
N GLY A 37 1.41 -3.38 12.22
CA GLY A 37 1.07 -2.03 11.79
C GLY A 37 1.72 -1.65 10.47
N HIS A 38 1.27 -0.55 9.89
CA HIS A 38 1.79 0.00 8.64
C HIS A 38 1.57 1.51 8.57
N GLY A 39 2.32 2.20 7.71
CA GLY A 39 2.15 3.63 7.47
C GLY A 39 3.28 4.22 6.63
N PHE A 40 3.20 5.53 6.34
CA PHE A 40 4.27 6.22 5.62
C PHE A 40 5.28 6.84 6.59
N HIS A 41 6.56 6.48 6.41
CA HIS A 41 7.67 7.05 7.18
C HIS A 41 8.87 7.32 6.26
N GLY A 42 9.43 8.52 6.32
CA GLY A 42 10.66 8.87 5.57
C GLY A 42 10.55 8.73 4.04
N GLY A 43 9.35 8.91 3.47
CA GLY A 43 9.11 8.77 2.03
C GLY A 43 8.99 7.31 1.55
N LYS A 44 8.94 6.35 2.46
CA LYS A 44 8.69 4.93 2.18
C LYS A 44 7.46 4.45 2.93
N TYR A 45 6.92 3.34 2.46
CA TYR A 45 5.92 2.60 3.21
C TYR A 45 6.61 1.70 4.23
N GLU A 46 6.20 1.82 5.48
CA GLU A 46 6.69 1.06 6.61
C GLU A 46 5.70 -0.06 6.94
N ILE A 47 6.22 -1.28 7.13
CA ILE A 47 5.45 -2.45 7.56
C ILE A 47 6.15 -3.05 8.79
N LEU A 48 5.43 -3.12 9.90
CA LEU A 48 5.88 -3.72 11.15
C LEU A 48 5.47 -5.18 11.19
N ARG A 49 6.41 -6.11 11.03
CA ARG A 49 6.11 -7.55 11.00
C ARG A 49 7.07 -8.31 11.88
N LYS A 50 6.55 -9.10 12.83
CA LYS A 50 7.34 -9.95 13.74
C LYS A 50 8.47 -9.21 14.48
N GLY A 51 8.27 -7.93 14.81
CA GLY A 51 9.25 -7.09 15.49
C GLY A 51 10.30 -6.47 14.57
N GLU A 52 10.21 -6.69 13.26
CA GLU A 52 11.08 -6.09 12.25
C GLU A 52 10.33 -4.99 11.48
N ILE A 53 11.10 -4.01 11.02
CA ILE A 53 10.63 -2.91 10.18
C ILE A 53 11.05 -3.20 8.74
N ILE A 54 10.07 -3.23 7.82
CA ILE A 54 10.29 -3.38 6.38
C ILE A 54 9.91 -2.06 5.72
N LEU A 55 10.85 -1.44 5.01
CA LEU A 55 10.66 -0.18 4.29
C LEU A 55 10.65 -0.41 2.78
N LEU A 56 9.53 -0.14 2.13
CA LEU A 56 9.28 -0.42 0.72
C LEU A 56 8.80 0.83 -0.03
N GLN A 57 8.97 0.84 -1.35
CA GLN A 57 8.21 1.77 -2.19
C GLN A 57 6.73 1.38 -2.22
N VAL A 58 5.85 2.32 -2.57
CA VAL A 58 4.38 2.11 -2.57
C VAL A 58 3.97 0.87 -3.37
N ASN A 59 4.48 0.74 -4.59
CA ASN A 59 4.22 -0.40 -5.48
C ASN A 59 4.74 -1.73 -4.93
N GLU A 60 5.91 -1.72 -4.27
CA GLU A 60 6.50 -2.89 -3.64
C GLU A 60 5.70 -3.30 -2.38
N ALA A 61 5.21 -2.32 -1.61
CA ALA A 61 4.41 -2.55 -0.42
C ALA A 61 3.05 -3.19 -0.76
N GLU A 62 2.40 -2.72 -1.83
CA GLU A 62 1.15 -3.30 -2.32
C GLU A 62 1.34 -4.78 -2.66
N THR A 63 2.33 -5.08 -3.50
CA THR A 63 2.64 -6.46 -3.91
C THR A 63 3.00 -7.34 -2.71
N TYR A 64 3.79 -6.81 -1.78
CA TYR A 64 4.18 -7.54 -0.57
C TYR A 64 2.98 -7.92 0.28
N LEU A 65 2.06 -6.99 0.53
CA LEU A 65 0.89 -7.23 1.38
C LEU A 65 -0.11 -8.18 0.71
N GLU A 66 -0.33 -8.04 -0.61
CA GLU A 66 -1.17 -8.98 -1.38
C GLU A 66 -0.63 -10.41 -1.30
N GLN A 67 0.68 -10.58 -1.51
CA GLN A 67 1.32 -11.89 -1.39
C GLN A 67 1.22 -12.44 0.03
N LEU A 68 1.44 -11.60 1.04
CA LEU A 68 1.35 -11.99 2.44
C LEU A 68 -0.04 -12.53 2.80
N ILE A 69 -1.10 -11.83 2.38
CA ILE A 69 -2.48 -12.27 2.60
C ILE A 69 -2.74 -13.58 1.86
N LYS A 70 -2.29 -13.70 0.61
CA LYS A 70 -2.48 -14.91 -0.19
C LYS A 70 -1.90 -16.17 0.47
N THR A 71 -0.77 -16.06 1.18
CA THR A 71 -0.15 -17.21 1.87
C THR A 71 -1.00 -17.85 2.97
N VAL A 72 -2.06 -17.20 3.42
CA VAL A 72 -2.96 -17.72 4.47
C VAL A 72 -4.41 -17.91 4.00
N THR A 73 -4.72 -17.56 2.76
CA THR A 73 -6.06 -17.74 2.17
C THR A 73 -6.12 -18.85 1.11
N ASP A 74 -4.96 -19.31 0.62
CA ASP A 74 -4.81 -20.49 -0.26
C ASP A 74 -4.49 -21.74 0.57
#